data_AF-A0A9X2H8A0-F1
#
_entry.id   AF-A0A9X2H8A0-F1
#
_cell.length_a   1.000
_cell.length_b   1.000
_cell.length_c   1.000
_cell.angle_alpha   90.00
_cell.angle_beta   90.00
_cell.angle_gamma   90.00
#
_symmetry.space_group_name_H-M   'P 1'
#
loop_
_entity.id
_entity.type
_entity.pdbx_description
1 polymer ?
#
loop_
_entity_poly.entity_id
_entity_poly.type
_entity_poly.pdbx_seq_one_letter_code
_entity_poly.pdbx_strand_id
1 'polypeptide(L)'
;MTTRSSFDDSTLVAMRGVGVRRSGGWMVRGVDLALRRGEIVTLIGPNGSGKSTTAKTAIGILKPDEGTVRRANRLTVGYVPQKLSIDWTLPLSVERLMTLTVRASRAAVAEALHRVGIAHLAKAEVHRLSGGEFQRALLARAMIRKPDLLVLDEPVQGVDFTGEIALYDLISDIRDAEGCAVLLISHDLHVVMAKTDTVICLNGHVCCEGSPQSVANSPAYQRMFGPRASETLAIYSHHHDHTHLPDGRVRFADGTIGDECSLPKGGDGHDHAHDQGHDHDGPASHRPKDREAADVR
;
A
#
# COMPACT_ATOMS: atom_id res chain seq x y z
N MET A 1 -7.39 -33.66 18.39
CA MET A 1 -6.80 -33.68 17.03
C MET A 1 -5.83 -32.52 16.93
N THR A 2 -4.54 -32.82 16.93
CA THR A 2 -3.45 -31.86 17.18
C THR A 2 -2.93 -31.31 15.84
N THR A 3 -3.31 -30.09 15.47
CA THR A 3 -2.78 -29.41 14.26
C THR A 3 -1.35 -28.92 14.52
N ARG A 4 -0.40 -29.85 14.39
CA ARG A 4 0.99 -29.54 14.01
C ARG A 4 0.97 -28.88 12.63
N SER A 5 0.69 -27.57 12.51
CA SER A 5 1.16 -26.87 11.31
C SER A 5 2.70 -26.86 11.40
N SER A 6 3.30 -27.57 10.47
CA SER A 6 4.72 -27.60 10.24
C SER A 6 5.20 -26.18 10.03
N PHE A 7 6.22 -25.77 10.79
CA PHE A 7 7.09 -24.71 10.34
C PHE A 7 7.84 -25.30 9.16
N ASP A 8 7.40 -24.98 7.95
CA ASP A 8 8.16 -25.26 6.74
C ASP A 8 9.44 -24.40 6.76
N ASP A 9 10.51 -24.86 6.11
CA ASP A 9 11.82 -24.17 6.09
C ASP A 9 11.73 -22.78 5.43
N SER A 10 10.70 -22.59 4.58
CA SER A 10 10.34 -21.32 3.95
C SER A 10 9.68 -20.30 4.89
N THR A 11 9.20 -20.71 6.08
CA THR A 11 8.41 -19.85 6.97
C THR A 11 9.30 -19.04 7.91
N LEU A 12 9.27 -17.71 7.78
CA LEU A 12 10.05 -16.78 8.59
C LEU A 12 9.36 -16.44 9.91
N VAL A 13 8.04 -16.24 9.87
CA VAL A 13 7.22 -15.92 11.05
C VAL A 13 5.90 -16.67 10.93
N ALA A 14 5.44 -17.27 12.03
CA ALA A 14 4.07 -17.75 12.14
C ALA A 14 3.46 -17.35 13.48
N MET A 15 2.26 -16.79 13.40
CA MET A 15 1.41 -16.38 14.51
C MET A 15 0.21 -17.32 14.56
N ARG A 16 -0.15 -17.78 15.76
CA ARG A 16 -1.35 -18.56 15.98
C ARG A 16 -2.18 -18.08 17.15
N GLY A 17 -3.45 -17.77 16.90
CA GLY A 17 -4.42 -17.32 17.88
C GLY A 17 -3.95 -16.08 18.64
N VAL A 18 -3.18 -15.21 18.00
CA VAL A 18 -2.50 -14.11 18.71
C VAL A 18 -3.50 -13.06 19.15
N GLY A 19 -3.41 -12.67 20.43
CA GLY A 19 -4.15 -11.56 20.99
C GLY A 19 -3.24 -10.57 21.73
N VAL A 20 -3.55 -9.29 21.62
CA VAL A 20 -2.85 -8.20 22.31
C VAL A 20 -3.87 -7.26 22.95
N ARG A 21 -3.72 -7.02 24.25
CA ARG A 21 -4.54 -6.10 25.05
C ARG A 21 -3.76 -4.86 25.44
N ARG A 22 -4.38 -3.69 25.31
CA ARG A 22 -3.84 -2.42 25.80
C ARG A 22 -4.96 -1.59 26.40
N SER A 23 -4.67 -0.86 27.47
CA SER A 23 -5.62 0.05 28.14
C SER A 23 -6.99 -0.58 28.43
N GLY A 24 -7.01 -1.87 28.80
CA GLY A 24 -8.23 -2.61 29.13
C GLY A 24 -8.95 -3.28 27.95
N GLY A 25 -8.67 -2.88 26.70
CA GLY A 25 -9.32 -3.41 25.49
C GLY A 25 -8.45 -4.34 24.65
N TRP A 26 -9.08 -5.14 23.80
CA TRP A 26 -8.40 -5.92 22.76
C TRP A 26 -8.03 -5.02 21.59
N MET A 27 -6.74 -4.96 21.26
CA MET A 27 -6.26 -4.31 20.04
C MET A 27 -6.38 -5.25 18.86
N VAL A 28 -6.02 -6.52 19.09
CA VAL A 28 -6.25 -7.63 18.17
C VAL A 28 -6.50 -8.90 18.97
N ARG A 29 -7.28 -9.85 18.45
CA ARG A 29 -7.49 -11.16 19.07
C ARG A 29 -7.72 -12.25 18.02
N GLY A 30 -7.15 -13.43 18.25
CA GLY A 30 -7.34 -14.58 17.37
C GLY A 30 -6.68 -14.40 16.00
N VAL A 31 -5.56 -13.67 15.92
CA VAL A 31 -4.86 -13.44 14.66
C VAL A 31 -3.95 -14.63 14.34
N ASP A 32 -4.23 -15.27 13.22
CA ASP A 32 -3.35 -16.23 12.55
C ASP A 32 -2.66 -15.52 11.37
N LEU A 33 -1.35 -15.71 11.23
CA LEU A 33 -0.55 -15.10 10.16
C LEU A 33 0.66 -15.98 9.88
N ALA A 34 1.01 -16.19 8.61
CA ALA A 34 2.27 -16.78 8.20
C ALA A 34 2.98 -15.88 7.20
N LEU A 35 4.28 -15.65 7.42
CA LEU A 35 5.15 -14.90 6.50
C LEU A 35 6.19 -15.86 5.95
N ARG A 36 6.19 -16.04 4.62
CA ARG A 36 7.15 -16.90 3.93
C ARG A 36 8.20 -16.08 3.19
N ARG A 37 9.38 -16.65 3.01
CA ARG A 37 10.47 -16.03 2.26
C ARG A 37 10.04 -15.73 0.83
N GLY A 38 10.36 -14.55 0.33
CA GLY A 38 10.05 -14.12 -1.04
C GLY A 38 8.59 -13.75 -1.27
N GLU A 39 7.75 -13.71 -0.23
CA GLU A 39 6.34 -13.32 -0.31
C GLU A 39 6.15 -11.86 0.14
N ILE A 40 5.31 -11.12 -0.59
CA ILE A 40 4.77 -9.83 -0.17
C ILE A 40 3.39 -10.09 0.44
N VAL A 41 3.28 -9.91 1.75
CA VAL A 41 2.04 -10.01 2.51
C VAL A 41 1.61 -8.61 2.94
N THR A 42 0.38 -8.21 2.59
CA THR A 42 -0.13 -6.88 2.95
C THR A 42 -1.28 -6.95 3.95
N LEU A 43 -1.10 -6.28 5.09
CA LEU A 43 -2.14 -6.06 6.09
C LEU A 43 -2.93 -4.80 5.73
N ILE A 44 -4.22 -4.97 5.46
CA ILE A 44 -5.15 -3.86 5.18
C ILE A 44 -6.26 -3.78 6.21
N GLY A 45 -6.79 -2.58 6.42
CA GLY A 45 -7.88 -2.34 7.36
C GLY A 45 -7.98 -0.88 7.80
N PRO A 46 -9.11 -0.47 8.41
CA PRO A 46 -9.33 0.90 8.86
C PRO A 46 -8.33 1.30 9.96
N ASN A 47 -8.27 2.58 10.24
CA ASN A 47 -7.45 3.09 11.35
C ASN A 47 -7.93 2.49 12.68
N GLY A 48 -6.99 2.08 13.54
CA GLY A 48 -7.30 1.43 14.81
C GLY A 48 -7.62 -0.07 14.74
N SER A 49 -7.61 -0.69 13.56
CA SER A 49 -7.84 -2.13 13.39
C SER A 49 -6.77 -3.06 13.97
N GLY A 50 -5.63 -2.51 14.39
CA GLY A 50 -4.54 -3.27 15.01
C GLY A 50 -3.45 -3.76 14.05
N LYS A 51 -3.33 -3.19 12.84
CA LYS A 51 -2.32 -3.58 11.83
C LYS A 51 -0.88 -3.45 12.36
N SER A 52 -0.51 -2.24 12.82
CA SER A 52 0.81 -1.98 13.40
C SER A 52 1.05 -2.80 14.68
N THR A 53 0.01 -3.09 15.47
CA THR A 53 0.09 -3.97 16.63
C THR A 53 0.43 -5.41 16.22
N THR A 54 -0.24 -5.92 15.19
CA THR A 54 0.02 -7.24 14.61
C THR A 54 1.45 -7.34 14.09
N ALA A 55 1.89 -6.37 13.30
CA ALA A 55 3.24 -6.36 12.74
C ALA A 55 4.32 -6.27 13.83
N LYS A 56 4.17 -5.37 14.81
CA LYS A 56 5.09 -5.28 15.96
C LYS A 56 5.13 -6.57 16.77
N THR A 57 4.01 -7.28 16.86
CA THR A 57 3.93 -8.59 17.52
C THR A 57 4.60 -9.68 16.67
N ALA A 58 4.44 -9.64 15.35
CA ALA A 58 5.11 -10.54 14.41
C ALA A 58 6.63 -10.45 14.54
N ILE A 59 7.20 -9.25 14.68
CA ILE A 59 8.66 -9.03 14.78
C ILE A 59 9.21 -9.02 16.21
N GLY A 60 8.36 -9.12 17.22
CA GLY A 60 8.76 -9.29 18.62
C GLY A 60 9.02 -8.00 19.39
N ILE A 61 8.67 -6.85 18.82
CA ILE A 61 8.64 -5.57 19.54
C ILE A 61 7.54 -5.59 20.62
N LEU A 62 6.40 -6.21 20.32
CA LEU A 62 5.32 -6.43 21.29
C LEU A 62 5.18 -7.92 21.60
N LYS A 63 5.01 -8.24 22.88
CA LYS A 63 4.67 -9.60 23.32
C LYS A 63 3.16 -9.81 23.20
N PRO A 64 2.71 -10.97 22.69
CA PRO A 64 1.30 -11.33 22.72
C PRO A 64 0.84 -11.61 24.16
N ASP A 65 -0.41 -11.27 24.45
CA ASP A 65 -1.10 -11.62 25.71
C ASP A 65 -1.80 -12.99 25.60
N GLU A 66 -2.21 -13.38 24.39
CA GLU A 66 -2.76 -14.70 24.05
C GLU A 66 -2.10 -15.24 22.76
N GLY A 67 -2.07 -16.56 22.60
CA GLY A 67 -1.55 -17.22 21.39
C GLY A 67 -0.03 -17.39 21.38
N THR A 68 0.51 -17.76 20.21
CA THR A 68 1.95 -18.02 20.05
C THR A 68 2.51 -17.34 18.81
N VAL A 69 3.75 -16.86 18.91
CA VAL A 69 4.52 -16.35 17.78
C VAL A 69 5.83 -17.12 17.70
N ARG A 70 6.05 -17.78 16.57
CA ARG A 70 7.29 -18.48 16.24
C ARG A 70 7.99 -17.73 15.11
N ARG A 71 9.32 -17.73 15.16
CA ARG A 71 10.18 -17.07 14.16
C ARG A 71 11.29 -18.03 13.76
N ALA A 72 11.77 -17.89 12.53
CA ALA A 72 12.96 -18.59 12.08
C ALA A 72 14.17 -18.23 12.96
N ASN A 73 15.10 -19.18 13.10
CA ASN A 73 16.33 -18.94 13.83
C ASN A 73 17.17 -17.89 13.09
N ARG A 74 17.76 -16.95 13.85
CA ARG A 74 18.60 -15.85 13.31
C ARG A 74 17.89 -14.95 12.29
N LEU A 75 16.55 -14.85 12.35
CA LEU A 75 15.77 -13.95 11.50
C LEU A 75 16.28 -12.50 11.59
N THR A 76 16.71 -11.94 10.47
CA THR A 76 17.06 -10.52 10.38
C THR A 76 15.86 -9.71 9.89
N VAL A 77 15.44 -8.72 10.68
CA VAL A 77 14.27 -7.89 10.37
C VAL A 77 14.68 -6.45 10.11
N GLY A 78 14.23 -5.90 8.99
CA GLY A 78 14.23 -4.46 8.72
C GLY A 78 12.84 -3.91 9.03
N TYR A 79 12.73 -2.83 9.80
CA TYR A 79 11.45 -2.21 10.14
C TYR A 79 11.45 -0.72 9.82
N VAL A 80 10.47 -0.29 9.02
CA VAL A 80 10.18 1.11 8.74
C VAL A 80 8.87 1.48 9.46
N PRO A 81 8.93 2.35 10.49
CA PRO A 81 7.74 2.74 11.25
C PRO A 81 6.92 3.81 10.52
N GLN A 82 5.60 3.84 10.80
CA GLN A 82 4.66 4.83 10.25
C GLN A 82 5.07 6.28 10.54
N LYS A 83 5.51 6.55 11.77
CA LYS A 83 6.02 7.88 12.15
C LYS A 83 7.33 7.74 12.89
N LEU A 84 8.31 8.53 12.45
CA LEU A 84 9.55 8.74 13.16
C LEU A 84 9.61 10.21 13.61
N SER A 85 9.42 10.45 14.90
CA SER A 85 9.58 11.79 15.47
C SER A 85 11.06 12.09 15.62
N ILE A 86 11.61 12.87 14.69
CA ILE A 86 12.97 13.41 14.77
C ILE A 86 12.83 14.86 15.23
N ASP A 87 13.61 15.23 16.25
CA ASP A 87 13.80 16.65 16.58
C ASP A 87 14.63 17.29 15.47
N TRP A 88 14.00 18.16 14.68
CA TRP A 88 14.60 18.80 13.52
C TRP A 88 15.71 19.80 13.87
N THR A 89 15.89 20.12 15.15
CA THR A 89 17.02 20.94 15.61
C THR A 89 18.33 20.15 15.65
N LEU A 90 18.28 18.82 15.57
CA LEU A 90 19.47 17.97 15.56
C LEU A 90 20.11 17.96 14.15
N PRO A 91 21.42 18.30 14.02
CA PRO A 91 22.14 18.14 12.76
C PRO A 91 22.31 16.63 12.50
N LEU A 92 21.50 16.12 11.58
CA LEU A 92 21.40 14.70 11.27
C LEU A 92 21.43 14.54 9.76
N SER A 93 22.59 14.13 9.24
CA SER A 93 22.74 13.75 7.85
C SER A 93 22.17 12.36 7.56
N VAL A 94 21.90 12.07 6.28
CA VAL A 94 21.44 10.75 5.83
C VAL A 94 22.45 9.65 6.18
N GLU A 95 23.75 9.86 5.94
CA GLU A 95 24.81 8.91 6.32
C GLU A 95 24.82 8.65 7.84
N ARG A 96 24.55 9.69 8.65
CA ARG A 96 24.46 9.54 10.10
C ARG A 96 23.21 8.75 10.50
N LEU A 97 22.05 9.03 9.89
CA LEU A 97 20.80 8.28 10.10
C LEU A 97 21.00 6.77 9.88
N MET A 98 21.77 6.39 8.85
CA MET A 98 22.07 4.98 8.53
C MET A 98 22.82 4.25 9.66
N THR A 99 23.64 4.97 10.42
CA THR A 99 24.55 4.40 11.42
C THR A 99 24.14 4.65 12.87
N LEU A 100 23.01 5.31 13.13
CA LEU A 100 22.54 5.66 14.48
C LEU A 100 22.39 4.44 15.40
N THR A 101 21.79 3.36 14.90
CA THR A 101 21.43 2.17 15.69
C THR A 101 22.19 0.92 15.25
N VAL A 102 22.96 1.03 14.17
CA VAL A 102 23.61 -0.11 13.51
C VAL A 102 25.01 0.30 13.09
N ARG A 103 26.00 -0.56 13.36
CA ARG A 103 27.32 -0.43 12.73
C ARG A 103 27.24 -0.95 11.30
N ALA A 104 27.54 -0.09 10.34
CA ALA A 104 27.61 -0.43 8.92
C ALA A 104 28.88 0.17 8.33
N SER A 105 29.51 -0.53 7.37
CA SER A 105 30.65 0.02 6.64
C SER A 105 30.16 1.13 5.70
N ARG A 106 31.05 2.06 5.34
CA ARG A 106 30.74 3.10 4.33
C ARG A 106 30.27 2.48 3.00
N ALA A 107 30.85 1.35 2.60
CA ALA A 107 30.45 0.63 1.40
C ALA A 107 29.01 0.11 1.51
N ALA A 108 28.62 -0.46 2.66
CA ALA A 108 27.25 -0.94 2.87
C ALA A 108 26.23 0.20 2.90
N VAL A 109 26.60 1.36 3.47
CA VAL A 109 25.76 2.56 3.45
C VAL A 109 25.58 3.08 2.03
N ALA A 110 26.67 3.21 1.27
CA ALA A 110 26.62 3.68 -0.11
C ALA A 110 25.76 2.75 -0.99
N GLU A 111 25.94 1.43 -0.84
CA GLU A 111 25.15 0.43 -1.57
C GLU A 111 23.65 0.55 -1.24
N ALA A 112 23.29 0.60 0.05
CA ALA A 112 21.89 0.73 0.46
C ALA A 112 21.25 2.02 -0.08
N LEU A 113 21.96 3.15 -0.07
CA LEU A 113 21.47 4.42 -0.61
C LEU A 113 21.37 4.40 -2.14
N HIS A 114 22.28 3.69 -2.82
CA HIS A 114 22.23 3.51 -4.27
C HIS A 114 20.99 2.70 -4.67
N ARG A 115 20.71 1.61 -3.95
CA ARG A 115 19.55 0.73 -4.23
C ARG A 115 18.21 1.44 -4.15
N VAL A 116 18.08 2.46 -3.31
CA VAL A 116 16.84 3.24 -3.20
C VAL A 116 16.84 4.54 -4.04
N GLY A 117 17.92 4.82 -4.76
CA GLY A 117 18.05 5.98 -5.66
C GLY A 117 18.47 7.31 -5.02
N ILE A 118 18.92 7.32 -3.76
CA ILE A 118 19.24 8.56 -3.02
C ILE A 118 20.71 8.68 -2.59
N ALA A 119 21.63 7.97 -3.26
CA ALA A 119 23.07 8.04 -2.96
C ALA A 119 23.64 9.47 -2.98
N HIS A 120 23.12 10.34 -3.86
CA HIS A 120 23.54 11.74 -3.96
C HIS A 120 23.17 12.57 -2.72
N LEU A 121 22.20 12.12 -1.91
CA LEU A 121 21.74 12.78 -0.69
C LEU A 121 22.45 12.30 0.57
N ALA A 122 23.49 11.45 0.46
CA ALA A 122 24.16 10.86 1.62
C ALA A 122 24.64 11.90 2.67
N LYS A 123 25.08 13.08 2.20
CA LYS A 123 25.54 14.19 3.05
C LYS A 123 24.47 15.24 3.33
N ALA A 124 23.29 15.12 2.73
CA ALA A 124 22.20 16.05 2.97
C ALA A 124 21.65 15.87 4.39
N GLU A 125 21.15 16.97 4.96
CA GLU A 125 20.44 16.94 6.23
C GLU A 125 19.05 16.33 6.04
N VAL A 126 18.67 15.43 6.94
CA VAL A 126 17.42 14.68 6.87
C VAL A 126 16.19 15.61 6.85
N HIS A 127 16.27 16.76 7.52
CA HIS A 127 15.20 17.77 7.56
C HIS A 127 14.97 18.51 6.23
N ARG A 128 15.88 18.35 5.25
CA ARG A 128 15.76 18.97 3.91
C ARG A 128 15.19 18.03 2.86
N LEU A 129 14.99 16.75 3.22
CA LEU A 129 14.45 15.75 2.31
C LEU A 129 12.95 15.98 2.10
N SER A 130 12.49 15.75 0.88
CA SER A 130 11.06 15.55 0.61
C SER A 130 10.53 14.31 1.33
N GLY A 131 9.19 14.18 1.43
CA GLY A 131 8.56 13.00 2.02
C GLY A 131 9.01 11.70 1.36
N GLY A 132 9.05 11.66 0.02
CA GLY A 132 9.50 10.48 -0.73
C GLY A 132 10.98 10.15 -0.52
N GLU A 133 11.87 11.15 -0.51
CA GLU A 133 13.30 10.95 -0.24
C GLU A 133 13.54 10.47 1.20
N PHE A 134 12.79 11.01 2.16
CA PHE A 134 12.86 10.58 3.55
C PHE A 134 12.42 9.12 3.70
N GLN A 135 11.33 8.71 3.04
CA GLN A 135 10.88 7.32 3.04
C GLN A 135 11.92 6.37 2.40
N ARG A 136 12.51 6.78 1.26
CA ARG A 136 13.63 6.04 0.64
C ARG A 136 14.83 5.92 1.57
N ALA A 137 15.15 6.94 2.34
CA ALA A 137 16.21 6.87 3.36
C ALA A 137 15.87 5.87 4.48
N LEU A 138 14.63 5.85 4.97
CA LEU A 138 14.22 4.85 5.97
C LEU A 138 14.26 3.42 5.40
N LEU A 139 13.86 3.24 4.15
CA LEU A 139 13.93 1.96 3.45
C LEU A 139 15.39 1.50 3.30
N ALA A 140 16.29 2.38 2.86
CA ALA A 140 17.73 2.09 2.80
C ALA A 140 18.26 1.65 4.17
N ARG A 141 17.89 2.37 5.23
CA ARG A 141 18.30 2.03 6.59
C ARG A 141 17.83 0.65 7.01
N ALA A 142 16.59 0.28 6.69
CA ALA A 142 16.05 -1.04 6.98
C ALA A 142 16.76 -2.15 6.19
N MET A 143 17.24 -1.84 4.98
CA MET A 143 17.95 -2.78 4.10
C MET A 143 19.43 -2.98 4.43
N ILE A 144 20.08 -2.06 5.15
CA ILE A 144 21.55 -2.12 5.42
C ILE A 144 22.02 -3.49 5.95
N ARG A 145 21.18 -4.19 6.71
CA ARG A 145 21.50 -5.49 7.30
C ARG A 145 21.12 -6.70 6.44
N LYS A 146 20.65 -6.49 5.21
CA LYS A 146 20.11 -7.54 4.32
C LYS A 146 19.05 -8.38 5.03
N PRO A 147 17.90 -7.77 5.35
CA PRO A 147 16.87 -8.44 6.15
C PRO A 147 16.26 -9.63 5.41
N ASP A 148 15.97 -10.70 6.15
CA ASP A 148 15.12 -11.80 5.67
C ASP A 148 13.66 -11.36 5.55
N LEU A 149 13.24 -10.45 6.45
CA LEU A 149 11.90 -9.89 6.52
C LEU A 149 11.96 -8.37 6.61
N LEU A 150 11.38 -7.69 5.64
CA LEU A 150 11.19 -6.24 5.63
C LEU A 150 9.75 -5.91 6.06
N VAL A 151 9.58 -5.11 7.10
CA VAL A 151 8.27 -4.68 7.59
C VAL A 151 8.10 -3.19 7.37
N LEU A 152 7.06 -2.81 6.63
CA LEU A 152 6.81 -1.44 6.18
C LEU A 152 5.44 -0.98 6.71
N ASP A 153 5.45 -0.06 7.67
CA ASP A 153 4.24 0.45 8.33
C ASP A 153 3.82 1.76 7.66
N GLU A 154 2.86 1.73 6.72
CA GLU A 154 2.41 2.86 5.89
C GLU A 154 3.56 3.64 5.22
N PRO A 155 4.39 2.99 4.37
CA PRO A 155 5.61 3.60 3.83
C PRO A 155 5.37 4.78 2.88
N VAL A 156 4.16 4.92 2.35
CA VAL A 156 3.79 5.99 1.40
C VAL A 156 3.20 7.24 2.09
N GLN A 157 3.07 7.24 3.41
CA GLN A 157 2.47 8.37 4.12
C GLN A 157 3.26 9.67 3.90
N GLY A 158 2.59 10.70 3.37
CA GLY A 158 3.18 12.01 3.13
C GLY A 158 4.01 12.11 1.85
N VAL A 159 3.86 11.14 0.94
CA VAL A 159 4.42 11.14 -0.41
C VAL A 159 3.33 11.57 -1.40
N ASP A 160 3.72 12.14 -2.53
CA ASP A 160 2.82 12.47 -3.64
C ASP A 160 2.46 11.21 -4.44
N PHE A 161 1.33 11.23 -5.15
CA PHE A 161 0.79 10.05 -5.86
C PHE A 161 1.81 9.37 -6.79
N THR A 162 2.57 10.14 -7.57
CA THR A 162 3.63 9.61 -8.44
C THR A 162 4.76 8.96 -7.64
N GLY A 163 5.15 9.57 -6.51
CA GLY A 163 6.15 9.03 -5.61
C GLY A 163 5.69 7.76 -4.89
N GLU A 164 4.40 7.61 -4.61
CA GLU A 164 3.83 6.39 -4.02
C GLU A 164 4.04 5.19 -4.96
N ILE A 165 3.64 5.32 -6.23
CA ILE A 165 3.83 4.29 -7.26
C ILE A 165 5.31 3.90 -7.36
N ALA A 166 6.19 4.90 -7.48
CA ALA A 166 7.64 4.68 -7.57
C ALA A 166 8.24 4.05 -6.30
N LEU A 167 7.60 4.18 -5.14
CA LEU A 167 8.03 3.52 -3.90
C LEU A 167 7.57 2.06 -3.86
N TYR A 168 6.34 1.76 -4.31
CA TYR A 168 5.85 0.39 -4.41
C TYR A 168 6.59 -0.45 -5.44
N ASP A 169 6.94 0.13 -6.59
CA ASP A 169 7.81 -0.54 -7.57
C ASP A 169 9.19 -0.83 -6.96
N LEU A 170 9.77 0.15 -6.25
CA LEU A 170 11.04 -0.06 -5.56
C LEU A 170 10.96 -1.18 -4.51
N ILE A 171 9.87 -1.27 -3.73
CA ILE A 171 9.67 -2.36 -2.76
C ILE A 171 9.62 -3.72 -3.46
N SER A 172 8.95 -3.78 -4.61
CA SER A 172 8.86 -5.02 -5.42
C SER A 172 10.23 -5.42 -5.96
N ASP A 173 10.99 -4.47 -6.51
CA ASP A 173 12.35 -4.71 -7.02
C ASP A 173 13.30 -5.19 -5.91
N ILE A 174 13.16 -4.64 -4.69
CA ILE A 174 13.94 -5.07 -3.53
C ILE A 174 13.61 -6.51 -3.16
N ARG A 175 12.32 -6.88 -3.13
CA ARG A 175 11.88 -8.26 -2.86
C ARG A 175 12.50 -9.22 -3.87
N ASP A 176 12.39 -8.90 -5.16
CA ASP A 176 12.82 -9.78 -6.25
C ASP A 176 14.35 -9.95 -6.26
N ALA A 177 15.10 -8.87 -6.01
CA ALA A 177 16.56 -8.89 -6.02
C ALA A 177 17.18 -9.54 -4.76
N GLU A 178 16.59 -9.35 -3.57
CA GLU A 178 17.16 -9.85 -2.30
C GLU A 178 16.51 -11.17 -1.83
N GLY A 179 15.37 -11.57 -2.40
CA GLY A 179 14.61 -12.75 -1.98
C GLY A 179 14.10 -12.66 -0.53
N CYS A 180 13.91 -11.44 -0.02
CA CYS A 180 13.36 -11.21 1.32
C CYS A 180 11.83 -11.30 1.32
N ALA A 181 11.23 -11.58 2.46
CA ALA A 181 9.79 -11.41 2.65
C ALA A 181 9.48 -9.94 2.93
N VAL A 182 8.33 -9.46 2.49
CA VAL A 182 7.84 -8.11 2.79
C VAL A 182 6.50 -8.19 3.52
N LEU A 183 6.41 -7.62 4.71
CA LEU A 183 5.16 -7.35 5.40
C LEU A 183 4.82 -5.87 5.22
N LEU A 184 3.91 -5.59 4.31
CA LEU A 184 3.42 -4.25 4.06
C LEU A 184 2.17 -3.98 4.91
N ILE A 185 2.05 -2.77 5.44
CA ILE A 185 0.85 -2.30 6.13
C ILE A 185 0.38 -1.07 5.41
N SER A 186 -0.86 -1.09 4.97
CA SER A 186 -1.46 0.05 4.28
C SER A 186 -2.93 0.15 4.62
N HIS A 187 -3.48 1.35 4.44
CA HIS A 187 -4.91 1.58 4.38
C HIS A 187 -5.36 1.96 2.97
N ASP A 188 -4.43 2.21 2.05
CA ASP A 188 -4.74 2.46 0.65
C ASP A 188 -4.89 1.14 -0.09
N LEU A 189 -6.09 0.93 -0.62
CA LEU A 189 -6.53 -0.30 -1.25
C LEU A 189 -6.05 -0.39 -2.70
N HIS A 190 -5.85 0.75 -3.36
CA HIS A 190 -5.66 0.82 -4.81
C HIS A 190 -4.29 0.31 -5.23
N VAL A 191 -3.23 0.68 -4.51
CA VAL A 191 -1.86 0.30 -4.89
C VAL A 191 -1.46 -1.07 -4.35
N VAL A 192 -2.06 -1.50 -3.24
CA VAL A 192 -1.76 -2.79 -2.60
C VAL A 192 -2.13 -3.98 -3.50
N MET A 193 -3.21 -3.88 -4.27
CA MET A 193 -3.73 -5.03 -5.02
C MET A 193 -2.88 -5.42 -6.24
N ALA A 194 -2.03 -4.54 -6.76
CA ALA A 194 -1.23 -4.81 -7.96
C ALA A 194 0.09 -5.55 -7.70
N LYS A 195 0.66 -5.43 -6.50
CA LYS A 195 2.04 -5.87 -6.19
C LYS A 195 2.16 -6.76 -4.95
N THR A 196 1.03 -7.25 -4.43
CA THR A 196 0.98 -8.10 -3.23
C THR A 196 0.63 -9.53 -3.63
N ASP A 197 1.31 -10.52 -3.04
CA ASP A 197 0.99 -11.93 -3.24
C ASP A 197 -0.22 -12.35 -2.39
N THR A 198 -0.21 -11.97 -1.11
CA THR A 198 -1.27 -12.28 -0.14
C THR A 198 -1.76 -11.03 0.60
N VAL A 199 -3.07 -10.79 0.57
CA VAL A 199 -3.74 -9.69 1.28
C VAL A 199 -4.47 -10.23 2.49
N ILE A 200 -4.33 -9.56 3.62
CA ILE A 200 -4.98 -9.91 4.89
C ILE A 200 -5.74 -8.70 5.40
N CYS A 201 -7.07 -8.84 5.51
CA CYS A 201 -7.95 -7.82 6.05
C CYS A 201 -8.09 -7.95 7.56
N LEU A 202 -7.80 -6.87 8.29
CA LEU A 202 -7.79 -6.84 9.74
C LEU A 202 -8.81 -5.83 10.28
N ASN A 203 -9.72 -6.28 11.15
CA ASN A 203 -10.62 -5.42 11.95
C ASN A 203 -10.64 -5.87 13.42
N GLY A 204 -9.48 -5.84 14.09
CA GLY A 204 -9.28 -6.46 15.41
C GLY A 204 -9.19 -7.99 15.38
N HIS A 205 -9.54 -8.61 14.26
CA HIS A 205 -9.35 -10.03 13.92
C HIS A 205 -9.16 -10.14 12.40
N VAL A 206 -8.72 -11.31 11.91
CA VAL A 206 -8.60 -11.56 10.47
C VAL A 206 -10.00 -11.78 9.89
N CYS A 207 -10.44 -10.88 9.02
CA CYS A 207 -11.77 -10.93 8.40
C CYS A 207 -11.77 -11.75 7.10
N CYS A 208 -10.71 -11.61 6.31
CA CYS A 208 -10.45 -12.41 5.12
C CYS A 208 -8.95 -12.37 4.78
N GLU A 209 -8.50 -13.42 4.09
CA GLU A 209 -7.11 -13.62 3.65
C GLU A 209 -7.15 -14.29 2.27
N GLY A 210 -6.22 -13.93 1.40
CA GLY A 210 -6.04 -14.59 0.11
C GLY A 210 -5.32 -13.71 -0.90
N SER A 211 -5.35 -14.10 -2.17
CA SER A 211 -4.84 -13.24 -3.25
C SER A 211 -5.64 -11.94 -3.35
N PRO A 212 -5.07 -10.86 -3.90
CA PRO A 212 -5.80 -9.59 -4.12
C PRO A 212 -7.16 -9.78 -4.81
N GLN A 213 -7.22 -10.63 -5.83
CA GLN A 213 -8.43 -10.97 -6.58
C GLN A 213 -9.48 -11.68 -5.70
N SER A 214 -9.04 -12.62 -4.85
CA SER A 214 -9.94 -13.33 -3.94
C SER A 214 -10.48 -12.42 -2.85
N VAL A 215 -9.67 -11.49 -2.34
CA VAL A 215 -10.06 -10.55 -1.29
C VAL A 215 -11.01 -9.47 -1.83
N ALA A 216 -10.74 -8.93 -3.03
CA ALA A 216 -11.61 -7.94 -3.68
C ALA A 216 -13.04 -8.45 -3.88
N ASN A 217 -13.21 -9.74 -4.20
CA ASN A 217 -14.50 -10.38 -4.38
C ASN A 217 -15.16 -10.87 -3.07
N SER A 218 -14.50 -10.69 -1.92
CA SER A 218 -15.01 -11.17 -0.64
C SER A 218 -16.12 -10.25 -0.09
N PRO A 219 -17.29 -10.78 0.32
CA PRO A 219 -18.32 -9.98 0.98
C PRO A 219 -17.84 -9.32 2.28
N ALA A 220 -16.86 -9.91 2.96
CA ALA A 220 -16.28 -9.33 4.17
C ALA A 220 -15.52 -8.03 3.88
N TYR A 221 -14.80 -7.99 2.75
CA TYR A 221 -14.10 -6.81 2.26
C TYR A 221 -15.08 -5.68 1.89
N GLN A 222 -16.12 -6.01 1.13
CA GLN A 222 -17.15 -5.04 0.72
C GLN A 222 -17.88 -4.41 1.92
N ARG A 223 -18.14 -5.18 2.99
CA ARG A 223 -18.73 -4.64 4.23
C ARG A 223 -17.80 -3.71 4.99
N MET A 224 -16.49 -3.92 4.90
CA MET A 224 -15.49 -3.17 5.65
C MET A 224 -15.16 -1.82 5.01
N PHE A 225 -15.14 -1.76 3.68
CA PHE A 225 -14.73 -0.59 2.91
C PHE A 225 -15.89 0.06 2.11
N GLY A 226 -17.06 -0.58 2.08
CA GLY A 226 -18.26 -0.08 1.41
C GLY A 226 -18.30 -0.31 -0.11
N PRO A 227 -19.44 -0.04 -0.77
CA PRO A 227 -19.62 -0.27 -2.21
C PRO A 227 -18.69 0.59 -3.09
N ARG A 228 -18.41 1.83 -2.67
CA ARG A 228 -17.56 2.78 -3.43
C ARG A 228 -16.13 2.31 -3.58
N ALA A 229 -15.56 1.68 -2.56
CA ALA A 229 -14.23 1.09 -2.66
C ALA A 229 -14.20 -0.07 -3.69
N SER A 230 -15.28 -0.85 -3.76
CA SER A 230 -15.42 -1.93 -4.74
C SER A 230 -15.57 -1.42 -6.18
N GLU A 231 -16.25 -0.28 -6.38
CA GLU A 231 -16.38 0.38 -7.69
C GLU A 231 -15.05 0.99 -8.18
N THR A 232 -14.29 1.66 -7.30
CA THR A 232 -12.96 2.19 -7.66
C THR A 232 -11.95 1.08 -7.96
N LEU A 233 -12.07 -0.07 -7.29
CA LEU A 233 -11.26 -1.25 -7.56
C LEU A 233 -11.65 -1.96 -8.85
N ALA A 234 -12.94 -2.00 -9.19
CA ALA A 234 -13.40 -2.48 -10.50
C ALA A 234 -12.79 -1.63 -11.62
N ILE A 235 -12.85 -0.29 -11.50
CA ILE A 235 -12.23 0.65 -12.44
C ILE A 235 -10.71 0.43 -12.54
N TYR A 236 -10.02 0.16 -11.43
CA TYR A 236 -8.58 -0.11 -11.45
C TYR A 236 -8.23 -1.49 -12.05
N SER A 237 -9.04 -2.53 -11.81
CA SER A 237 -8.88 -3.83 -12.47
C SER A 237 -9.13 -3.79 -13.98
N HIS A 238 -9.85 -2.76 -14.46
CA HIS A 238 -10.02 -2.45 -15.88
C HIS A 238 -8.92 -1.52 -16.45
N HIS A 239 -8.12 -0.85 -15.59
CA HIS A 239 -7.11 0.08 -16.04
C HIS A 239 -5.70 -0.53 -15.97
N HIS A 240 -5.11 -0.63 -17.17
CA HIS A 240 -3.75 -1.05 -17.49
C HIS A 240 -3.55 -2.50 -17.92
N ASP A 241 -4.49 -3.03 -18.72
CA ASP A 241 -4.12 -3.93 -19.83
C ASP A 241 -3.63 -3.14 -21.06
N HIS A 242 -3.44 -1.83 -20.96
CA HIS A 242 -3.01 -0.96 -22.04
C HIS A 242 -2.07 0.19 -21.61
N THR A 243 -1.23 0.62 -22.54
CA THR A 243 -0.25 1.70 -22.42
C THR A 243 -0.65 2.88 -23.31
N HIS A 244 -0.72 4.09 -22.78
CA HIS A 244 -0.96 5.29 -23.59
C HIS A 244 0.33 5.74 -24.30
N LEU A 245 0.23 5.97 -25.60
CA LEU A 245 1.29 6.55 -26.41
C LEU A 245 1.30 8.09 -26.27
N PRO A 246 2.45 8.75 -26.49
CA PRO A 246 2.57 10.21 -26.37
C PRO A 246 1.67 11.01 -27.32
N ASP A 247 1.10 10.36 -28.34
CA ASP A 247 0.18 10.94 -29.31
C ASP A 247 -1.31 10.81 -28.90
N GLY A 248 -1.58 10.26 -27.70
CA GLY A 248 -2.93 10.08 -27.16
C GLY A 248 -3.56 8.73 -27.47
N ARG A 249 -2.92 7.86 -28.27
CA ARG A 249 -3.44 6.53 -28.61
C ARG A 249 -3.20 5.50 -27.51
N VAL A 250 -4.02 4.47 -27.45
CA VAL A 250 -3.99 3.40 -26.46
C VAL A 250 -3.44 2.13 -27.08
N ARG A 251 -2.35 1.57 -26.53
CA ARG A 251 -1.78 0.27 -26.92
C ARG A 251 -2.23 -0.82 -25.95
N PHE A 252 -3.05 -1.76 -26.38
CA PHE A 252 -3.52 -2.88 -25.55
C PHE A 252 -2.46 -4.00 -25.43
N ALA A 253 -2.64 -4.90 -24.47
CA ALA A 253 -1.71 -5.99 -24.16
C ALA A 253 -1.53 -7.00 -25.31
N ASP A 254 -2.48 -7.07 -26.23
CA ASP A 254 -2.41 -7.85 -27.47
C ASP A 254 -1.62 -7.16 -28.61
N GLY A 255 -1.12 -5.95 -28.36
CA GLY A 255 -0.35 -5.15 -29.31
C GLY A 255 -1.21 -4.27 -30.23
N THR A 256 -2.54 -4.31 -30.12
CA THR A 256 -3.43 -3.43 -30.89
C THR A 256 -3.37 -1.98 -30.39
N ILE A 257 -3.62 -1.02 -31.29
CA ILE A 257 -3.63 0.40 -30.97
C ILE A 257 -5.02 0.96 -31.29
N GLY A 258 -5.69 1.58 -30.31
CA GLY A 258 -6.99 2.21 -30.45
C GLY A 258 -7.00 3.67 -29.98
N ASP A 259 -8.03 4.42 -30.37
CA ASP A 259 -8.18 5.83 -30.01
C ASP A 259 -8.98 6.04 -28.70
N GLU A 260 -9.56 4.97 -28.14
CA GLU A 260 -10.31 4.97 -26.88
C GLU A 260 -9.90 3.77 -26.00
N CYS A 261 -10.06 3.89 -24.68
CA CYS A 261 -9.81 2.82 -23.71
C CYS A 261 -10.85 1.68 -23.75
N SER A 262 -11.81 1.74 -24.67
CA SER A 262 -12.83 0.73 -24.88
C SER A 262 -12.27 -0.37 -25.79
N LEU A 263 -12.32 -1.63 -25.35
CA LEU A 263 -12.04 -2.77 -26.23
C LEU A 263 -12.85 -2.63 -27.53
N PRO A 264 -12.26 -2.86 -28.72
CA PRO A 264 -13.01 -2.82 -29.96
C PRO A 264 -14.11 -3.89 -29.88
N LYS A 265 -15.37 -3.45 -29.89
CA LYS A 265 -16.51 -4.36 -29.99
C LYS A 265 -16.35 -5.17 -31.28
N GLY A 266 -15.99 -6.44 -31.13
CA GLY A 266 -16.16 -7.43 -32.17
C GLY A 266 -17.60 -7.34 -32.67
N GLY A 267 -17.75 -7.24 -33.99
CA GLY A 267 -19.01 -6.89 -34.62
C GLY A 267 -20.12 -7.88 -34.31
N ASP A 268 -21.26 -7.36 -33.87
CA ASP A 268 -22.58 -7.92 -34.11
C ASP A 268 -23.51 -6.73 -34.38
N GLY A 269 -24.04 -6.68 -35.59
CA GLY A 269 -24.83 -5.58 -36.10
C GLY A 269 -26.20 -5.51 -35.47
N HIS A 270 -26.60 -4.30 -35.06
CA HIS A 270 -28.01 -3.94 -34.96
C HIS A 270 -28.18 -2.47 -35.37
N ASP A 271 -28.75 -2.30 -36.57
CA ASP A 271 -29.33 -1.07 -37.08
C ASP A 271 -30.38 -0.53 -36.12
N HIS A 272 -30.31 0.75 -35.76
CA HIS A 272 -31.50 1.57 -35.57
C HIS A 272 -31.21 3.02 -35.95
N ALA A 273 -31.63 3.37 -37.17
CA ALA A 273 -31.90 4.72 -37.60
C ALA A 273 -33.12 5.26 -36.84
N HIS A 274 -33.07 6.50 -36.35
CA HIS A 274 -34.26 7.36 -36.33
C HIS A 274 -33.90 8.82 -36.54
N ASP A 275 -34.71 9.39 -37.42
CA ASP A 275 -34.65 10.65 -38.13
C ASP A 275 -35.32 11.80 -37.33
N GLN A 276 -35.16 12.99 -37.91
CA GLN A 276 -35.34 14.37 -37.46
C GLN A 276 -36.67 14.83 -36.85
N GLY A 277 -36.59 15.97 -36.14
CA GLY A 277 -37.32 17.20 -36.49
C GLY A 277 -38.53 17.59 -35.64
N HIS A 278 -38.51 18.77 -35.02
CA HIS A 278 -39.34 19.93 -35.42
C HIS A 278 -39.27 21.12 -34.44
N ASP A 279 -39.01 22.30 -35.01
CA ASP A 279 -39.17 23.65 -34.47
C ASP A 279 -40.64 24.07 -34.25
N HIS A 280 -40.92 24.99 -33.31
CA HIS A 280 -41.30 26.40 -33.58
C HIS A 280 -41.98 27.15 -32.40
N ASP A 281 -41.59 28.43 -32.29
CA ASP A 281 -42.35 29.65 -31.95
C ASP A 281 -42.66 30.10 -30.51
N GLY A 282 -42.21 31.33 -30.20
CA GLY A 282 -42.68 32.22 -29.11
C GLY A 282 -43.93 33.05 -29.52
N PRO A 283 -44.22 34.27 -28.98
CA PRO A 283 -43.40 35.15 -28.13
C PRO A 283 -44.12 35.98 -27.02
N ALA A 284 -43.32 36.79 -26.30
CA ALA A 284 -43.56 38.14 -25.73
C ALA A 284 -44.52 38.40 -24.52
N SER A 285 -43.98 38.95 -23.42
CA SER A 285 -44.05 40.40 -23.06
C SER A 285 -43.98 40.70 -21.54
N HIS A 286 -43.43 41.90 -21.24
CA HIS A 286 -43.49 42.72 -20.00
C HIS A 286 -42.53 42.52 -18.80
N ARG A 287 -41.61 43.49 -18.67
CA ARG A 287 -40.89 43.96 -17.44
C ARG A 287 -41.82 44.82 -16.53
N PRO A 288 -41.33 45.50 -15.47
CA PRO A 288 -40.76 45.03 -14.18
C PRO A 288 -41.43 45.74 -12.97
N LYS A 289 -41.16 45.33 -11.71
CA LYS A 289 -41.32 46.21 -10.53
C LYS A 289 -40.43 45.77 -9.34
N ASP A 290 -39.42 46.61 -9.08
CA ASP A 290 -38.93 47.17 -7.80
C ASP A 290 -39.19 46.52 -6.43
N ARG A 291 -38.09 46.57 -5.63
CA ARG A 291 -37.94 46.58 -4.14
C ARG A 291 -38.25 45.24 -3.43
N GLU A 292 -37.54 44.80 -2.40
CA GLU A 292 -36.94 45.50 -1.27
C GLU A 292 -35.90 44.61 -0.56
N ALA A 293 -35.03 45.25 0.24
CA ALA A 293 -33.95 44.66 1.00
C ALA A 293 -34.40 43.74 2.15
N ALA A 294 -33.56 42.75 2.49
CA ALA A 294 -33.45 42.24 3.85
C ALA A 294 -32.04 41.69 4.11
N ASP A 295 -31.38 42.39 5.02
CA ASP A 295 -30.11 42.17 5.71
C ASP A 295 -30.20 40.96 6.65
N VAL A 296 -29.21 40.05 6.65
CA VAL A 296 -28.84 39.26 7.85
C VAL A 296 -27.35 38.88 7.76
N ARG A 297 -26.61 39.37 8.76
CA ARG A 297 -25.26 38.94 9.15
C ARG A 297 -25.26 37.54 9.75
#